data_AF-A0AAE9YQD7-F1
#
_entry.id   AF-A0AAE9YQD7-F1
#
_cell.length_a   1.000
_cell.length_b   1.000
_cell.length_c   1.000
_cell.angle_alpha   90.00
_cell.angle_beta   90.00
_cell.angle_gamma   90.00
#
_symmetry.space_group_name_H-M   'P 1'
#
loop_
_entity.id
_entity.type
_entity.pdbx_description
1 polymer ?
#
loop_
_entity_poly.entity_id
_entity_poly.type
_entity_poly.pdbx_seq_one_letter_code
_entity_poly.pdbx_strand_id
1 'polypeptide(L)'
;MSGLTSLRQIKSASPLGSLLSLGYKQIVTKNNAEEVYRSLVPLLHEQIKIGRTIDDPMIQNAQKVLEGLAPFGVRRRNFKRWYLGSNTKLLELPHDPDKLTIACWW
;
A
#
# COMPACT_ATOMS: atom_id res chain seq x y z
N MET A 1 36.73 1.27 -7.91
CA MET A 1 36.12 1.66 -6.62
C MET A 1 34.63 1.90 -6.82
N SER A 2 33.80 0.84 -6.82
CA SER A 2 32.35 0.97 -7.02
C SER A 2 31.63 0.03 -6.07
N GLY A 3 31.54 0.42 -4.80
CA GLY A 3 30.90 -0.39 -3.75
C GLY A 3 30.15 0.40 -2.68
N LEU A 4 30.05 1.73 -2.80
CA LEU A 4 29.51 2.59 -1.73
C LEU A 4 28.16 3.26 -2.07
N THR A 5 27.65 3.10 -3.29
CA THR A 5 26.42 3.78 -3.73
C THR A 5 25.13 3.15 -3.18
N SER A 6 25.18 1.91 -2.67
CA SER A 6 23.99 1.16 -2.24
C SER A 6 23.47 1.55 -0.84
N LEU A 7 24.35 1.95 0.09
CA LEU A 7 23.96 2.16 1.49
C LEU A 7 23.47 3.58 1.82
N ARG A 8 23.83 4.59 1.00
CA ARG A 8 23.33 5.97 1.18
C ARG A 8 21.92 6.18 0.61
N GLN A 9 21.54 5.44 -0.41
CA GLN A 9 20.23 5.56 -1.08
C GLN A 9 19.08 5.01 -0.22
N ILE A 10 19.38 4.07 0.68
CA ILE A 10 18.41 3.49 1.63
C ILE A 10 18.10 4.48 2.77
N LYS A 11 19.02 5.38 3.12
CA LYS A 11 18.81 6.40 4.18
C LYS A 11 17.95 7.59 3.73
N SER A 12 17.68 7.76 2.44
CA SER A 12 16.86 8.84 1.88
C SER A 12 15.46 8.41 1.47
N ALA A 13 15.09 7.14 1.64
CA ALA A 13 13.77 6.65 1.29
C ALA A 13 12.77 6.99 2.42
N SER A 14 11.64 7.61 2.08
CA SER A 14 10.55 7.80 3.05
C SER A 14 10.07 6.43 3.55
N PRO A 15 9.57 6.32 4.80
CA PRO A 15 9.02 5.05 5.32
C PRO A 15 8.00 4.42 4.36
N LEU A 16 7.16 5.25 3.75
CA LEU A 16 6.22 4.82 2.72
C LEU A 16 6.93 4.28 1.47
N GLY A 17 7.92 5.00 0.94
CA GLY A 17 8.70 4.53 -0.21
C GLY A 17 9.38 3.17 0.01
N SER A 18 9.91 2.95 1.22
CA SER A 18 10.50 1.66 1.60
C SER A 18 9.47 0.54 1.58
N LEU A 19 8.27 0.75 2.15
CA LEU A 19 7.19 -0.25 2.13
C LEU A 19 6.70 -0.56 0.72
N LEU A 20 6.59 0.46 -0.14
CA LEU A 20 6.20 0.24 -1.54
C LEU A 20 7.19 -0.70 -2.24
N SER A 21 8.50 -0.50 -2.00
CA SER A 21 9.53 -1.37 -2.58
C SER A 21 9.44 -2.84 -2.13
N LEU A 22 8.99 -3.08 -0.88
CA LEU A 22 8.76 -4.42 -0.35
C LEU A 22 7.52 -5.07 -0.96
N GLY A 23 6.44 -4.30 -1.10
CA GLY A 23 5.17 -4.77 -1.66
C GLY A 23 5.27 -5.26 -3.10
N TYR A 24 6.17 -4.67 -3.90
CA TYR A 24 6.43 -5.12 -5.28
C TYR A 24 7.21 -6.42 -5.38
N LYS A 25 7.98 -6.81 -4.35
CA LYS A 25 8.92 -7.94 -4.46
C LYS A 25 8.36 -9.29 -4.01
N GLN A 26 7.38 -9.33 -3.09
CA GLN A 26 7.19 -10.60 -2.36
C GLN A 26 5.87 -10.75 -1.59
N ILE A 27 4.72 -10.82 -2.26
CA ILE A 27 3.46 -11.07 -1.56
C ILE A 27 2.75 -12.27 -2.17
N VAL A 28 3.06 -13.43 -1.58
CA VAL A 28 2.50 -14.74 -1.97
C VAL A 28 1.66 -15.34 -0.84
N THR A 29 1.74 -14.79 0.38
CA THR A 29 1.04 -15.33 1.57
C THR A 29 0.14 -14.29 2.23
N LYS A 30 -0.91 -14.79 2.90
CA LYS A 30 -1.90 -14.00 3.64
C LYS A 30 -1.22 -13.15 4.72
N ASN A 31 -0.45 -13.77 5.61
CA ASN A 31 0.22 -13.08 6.71
C ASN A 31 1.10 -11.89 6.24
N ASN A 32 1.85 -12.07 5.15
CA ASN A 32 2.70 -11.00 4.61
C ASN A 32 1.86 -9.83 4.06
N ALA A 33 0.73 -10.12 3.39
CA ALA A 33 -0.17 -9.09 2.89
C ALA A 33 -0.80 -8.29 4.04
N GLU A 34 -1.16 -8.95 5.14
CA GLU A 34 -1.69 -8.33 6.35
C GLU A 34 -0.69 -7.37 7.00
N GLU A 35 0.57 -7.80 7.18
CA GLU A 35 1.63 -6.99 7.78
C GLU A 35 1.96 -5.75 6.93
N VAL A 36 2.05 -5.92 5.62
CA VAL A 36 2.29 -4.82 4.69
C VAL A 36 1.10 -3.85 4.72
N TYR A 37 -0.14 -4.36 4.75
CA TYR A 37 -1.33 -3.52 4.84
C TYR A 37 -1.34 -2.66 6.11
N ARG A 38 -1.11 -3.28 7.29
CA ARG A 38 -1.09 -2.59 8.60
C ARG A 38 -0.03 -1.49 8.65
N SER A 39 1.05 -1.64 7.90
CA SER A 39 2.10 -0.63 7.80
C SER A 39 1.78 0.46 6.78
N LEU A 40 1.22 0.07 5.62
CA LEU A 40 1.01 0.95 4.48
C LEU A 40 -0.17 1.91 4.66
N VAL A 41 -1.31 1.43 5.17
CA VAL A 41 -2.55 2.23 5.23
C VAL A 41 -2.42 3.44 6.16
N PRO A 42 -1.90 3.33 7.40
CA PRO A 42 -1.73 4.50 8.27
C PRO A 42 -0.83 5.57 7.64
N LEU A 43 0.28 5.15 7.02
CA LEU A 43 1.18 6.08 6.33
C LEU A 43 0.52 6.74 5.13
N LEU A 44 -0.25 5.99 4.35
CA LEU A 44 -1.03 6.52 3.22
C LEU A 44 -2.05 7.57 3.70
N HIS A 45 -2.75 7.29 4.80
CA HIS A 45 -3.69 8.25 5.41
C HIS A 45 -2.99 9.54 5.80
N GLU A 46 -1.84 9.47 6.49
CA GLU A 46 -1.08 10.66 6.86
C GLU A 46 -0.64 11.46 5.63
N GLN A 47 -0.19 10.80 4.57
CA GLN A 47 0.18 11.49 3.32
C GLN A 47 -1.00 12.22 2.66
N ILE A 48 -2.20 11.63 2.68
CA ILE A 48 -3.41 12.28 2.17
C ILE A 48 -3.82 13.46 3.08
N LYS A 49 -3.75 13.29 4.40
CA LYS A 49 -4.09 14.35 5.37
C LYS A 49 -3.20 15.58 5.27
N ILE A 50 -1.92 15.41 4.92
CA ILE A 50 -0.99 16.53 4.67
C ILE A 50 -1.14 17.16 3.28
N GLY A 51 -2.13 16.72 2.49
CA GLY A 51 -2.53 17.37 1.24
C GLY A 51 -2.10 16.63 -0.04
N ARG A 52 -1.54 15.42 0.02
CA ARG A 52 -1.30 14.65 -1.22
C ARG A 52 -2.61 14.20 -1.86
N THR A 53 -2.65 14.26 -3.18
CA THR A 53 -3.83 13.92 -3.97
C THR A 53 -3.70 12.53 -4.60
N ILE A 54 -4.82 12.03 -5.14
CA ILE A 54 -4.89 10.73 -5.81
C ILE A 54 -3.96 10.63 -7.03
N ASP A 55 -3.64 11.77 -7.63
CA ASP A 55 -2.78 11.90 -8.81
C ASP A 55 -1.28 11.91 -8.46
N ASP A 56 -0.94 12.03 -7.17
CA ASP A 56 0.44 11.96 -6.73
C ASP A 56 1.03 10.56 -7.05
N PRO A 57 2.20 10.48 -7.73
CA PRO A 57 2.78 9.20 -8.12
C PRO A 57 3.01 8.24 -6.95
N MET A 58 3.32 8.74 -5.75
CA MET A 58 3.49 7.92 -4.57
C MET A 58 2.15 7.34 -4.09
N ILE A 59 1.07 8.11 -4.17
CA ILE A 59 -0.29 7.67 -3.85
C ILE A 59 -0.78 6.65 -4.88
N GLN A 60 -0.51 6.86 -6.16
CA GLN A 60 -0.79 5.88 -7.22
C GLN A 60 -0.02 4.57 -7.01
N ASN A 61 1.25 4.65 -6.59
CA ASN A 61 2.03 3.45 -6.29
C ASN A 61 1.52 2.72 -5.03
N ALA A 62 1.11 3.44 -4.00
CA ALA A 62 0.46 2.85 -2.83
C ALA A 62 -0.82 2.11 -3.19
N GLN A 63 -1.65 2.67 -4.06
CA GLN A 63 -2.84 1.99 -4.58
C GLN A 63 -2.51 0.69 -5.30
N LYS A 64 -1.48 0.67 -6.15
CA LYS A 64 -1.03 -0.54 -6.85
C LYS A 64 -0.56 -1.62 -5.89
N VAL A 65 0.20 -1.23 -4.86
CA VAL A 65 0.64 -2.17 -3.82
C VAL A 65 -0.57 -2.73 -3.07
N LEU A 66 -1.47 -1.87 -2.58
CA LEU A 66 -2.71 -2.29 -1.88
C LEU A 66 -3.58 -3.23 -2.74
N GLU A 67 -3.75 -2.92 -4.04
CA GLU A 67 -4.45 -3.81 -4.98
C GLU A 67 -3.76 -5.19 -5.06
N GLY A 68 -2.42 -5.21 -5.08
CA GLY A 68 -1.62 -6.44 -5.09
C GLY A 68 -1.74 -7.28 -3.81
N LEU A 69 -1.97 -6.66 -2.66
CA LEU A 69 -2.16 -7.37 -1.38
C LEU A 69 -3.46 -8.19 -1.35
N ALA A 70 -4.50 -7.67 -1.99
CA ALA A 70 -5.79 -8.34 -2.04
C ALA A 70 -5.68 -9.67 -2.82
N PRO A 71 -6.37 -10.73 -2.39
CA PRO A 71 -6.36 -12.02 -3.08
C PRO A 71 -6.83 -11.88 -4.53
N PHE A 72 -6.14 -12.56 -5.46
CA PHE A 72 -6.44 -12.52 -6.88
C PHE A 72 -7.91 -12.85 -7.19
N GLY A 73 -8.41 -12.32 -8.33
CA GLY A 73 -9.76 -12.58 -8.82
C GLY A 73 -10.80 -11.60 -8.29
N VAL A 74 -11.98 -12.13 -7.92
CA VAL A 74 -13.15 -11.32 -7.54
C VAL A 74 -12.86 -10.42 -6.35
N ARG A 75 -12.11 -10.92 -5.36
CA ARG A 75 -11.78 -10.18 -4.14
C ARG A 75 -10.94 -8.94 -4.44
N ARG A 76 -9.84 -9.07 -5.20
CA ARG A 76 -9.05 -7.92 -5.68
C ARG A 76 -9.86 -6.92 -6.49
N ARG A 77 -10.74 -7.41 -7.38
CA ARG A 77 -11.62 -6.52 -8.17
C ARG A 77 -12.56 -5.72 -7.26
N ASN A 78 -13.15 -6.36 -6.26
CA ASN A 78 -14.02 -5.69 -5.30
C ASN A 78 -13.23 -4.70 -4.44
N PHE A 79 -12.04 -5.09 -3.96
CA PHE A 79 -11.15 -4.22 -3.19
C PHE A 79 -10.83 -2.92 -3.95
N LYS A 80 -10.42 -3.05 -5.22
CA LYS A 80 -10.17 -1.90 -6.10
C LYS A 80 -11.40 -1.01 -6.26
N ARG A 81 -12.56 -1.61 -6.52
CA ARG A 81 -13.81 -0.87 -6.74
C ARG A 81 -14.22 -0.09 -5.49
N TRP A 82 -14.10 -0.69 -4.31
CA TRP A 82 -14.66 -0.16 -3.08
C TRP A 82 -13.70 0.81 -2.38
N TYR A 83 -12.40 0.52 -2.37
CA TYR A 83 -11.45 1.25 -1.53
C TYR A 83 -10.43 2.09 -2.31
N LEU A 84 -10.28 1.91 -3.63
CA LEU A 84 -9.27 2.63 -4.42
C LEU A 84 -9.90 3.66 -5.37
N GLY A 85 -9.07 4.59 -5.86
CA GLY A 85 -9.44 5.55 -6.91
C GLY A 85 -9.92 6.92 -6.45
N SER A 86 -9.91 7.23 -5.15
CA SER A 86 -10.13 8.60 -4.65
C SER A 86 -9.54 8.78 -3.25
N ASN A 87 -9.22 10.02 -2.87
CA ASN A 87 -8.75 10.32 -1.52
C ASN A 87 -9.76 9.88 -0.45
N THR A 88 -11.06 10.10 -0.67
CA THR A 88 -12.13 9.69 0.26
C THR A 88 -12.11 8.19 0.51
N LYS A 89 -12.15 7.37 -0.55
CA LYS A 89 -12.09 5.91 -0.43
C LYS A 89 -10.81 5.42 0.24
N LEU A 90 -9.68 6.06 -0.05
CA LEU A 90 -8.40 5.70 0.59
C LEU A 90 -8.42 6.01 2.09
N LEU A 91 -9.04 7.12 2.50
CA LEU A 91 -9.21 7.47 3.92
C LEU A 91 -10.23 6.57 4.65
N GLU A 92 -11.14 5.93 3.92
CA GLU A 92 -12.09 4.94 4.48
C GLU A 92 -11.46 3.56 4.74
N LEU A 93 -10.26 3.28 4.21
CA LEU A 93 -9.55 2.03 4.50
C LEU A 93 -9.33 1.91 6.02
N PRO A 94 -9.78 0.81 6.66
CA PRO A 94 -9.47 0.59 8.06
C PRO A 94 -7.97 0.36 8.22
N HIS A 95 -7.38 0.77 9.35
CA HIS A 95 -5.96 0.47 9.65
C HIS A 95 -5.73 -1.01 9.93
N ASP A 96 -6.81 -1.71 10.31
CA ASP A 96 -6.84 -3.14 10.59
C ASP A 96 -7.49 -3.89 9.41
N PRO A 97 -6.75 -4.75 8.68
CA PRO A 97 -7.29 -5.48 7.52
C PRO A 97 -8.41 -6.46 7.89
N ASP A 98 -8.52 -6.89 9.16
CA ASP A 98 -9.61 -7.75 9.63
C ASP A 98 -10.98 -7.06 9.58
N LYS A 99 -10.99 -5.73 9.45
CA LYS A 99 -12.21 -4.92 9.29
C LYS A 99 -12.62 -4.74 7.83
N LEU A 100 -11.83 -5.23 6.87
CA LEU A 100 -12.21 -5.24 5.46
C LEU A 100 -13.33 -6.25 5.23
N THR A 101 -14.21 -5.96 4.27
CA THR A 101 -15.26 -6.90 3.91
C THR A 101 -14.65 -8.20 3.35
N ILE A 102 -15.20 -9.36 3.74
CA ILE A 102 -14.79 -10.69 3.25
C ILE A 102 -14.87 -10.82 1.71
N ALA A 103 -15.71 -9.99 1.08
CA ALA A 103 -15.80 -9.88 -0.38
C ALA A 103 -14.57 -9.26 -1.05
N CYS A 104 -13.67 -8.62 -0.29
CA CYS A 104 -12.47 -7.91 -0.75
C CYS A 104 -11.17 -8.54 -0.23
N TRP A 105 -11.22 -9.19 0.94
CA TRP A 105 -10.05 -9.67 1.67
C TRP A 105 -10.15 -11.16 2.00
N TRP A 106 -9.04 -11.90 2.13
CA TRP A 106 -9.01 -13.38 2.17
C TRP A 106 -9.54 -13.98 3.49
#